data_AF-A0A3D5XSB4-F1
#
_entry.id   AF-A0A3D5XSB4-F1
#
_cell.length_a   1.000
_cell.length_b   1.000
_cell.length_c   1.000
_cell.angle_alpha   90.00
_cell.angle_beta   90.00
_cell.angle_gamma   90.00
#
_symmetry.space_group_name_H-M   'P 1'
#
loop_
_entity.id
_entity.type
_entity.pdbx_description
1 polymer ?
#
loop_
_entity_poly.entity_id
_entity_poly.type
_entity_poly.pdbx_seq_one_letter_code
_entity_poly.pdbx_strand_id
1 'polypeptide(L)'
;MGFENDFIKNKKNNYYGVVSNGELIDFDDKELITRVNGKKIVINKNNIEFNNQILKDTDGELTIVVYGTDFSWNQNMNVDYSSRWFWKNGCLGWECK
;
A
#
# COMPACT_ATOMS: atom_id res chain seq x y z
N MET A 1 6.48 4.14 13.70
CA MET A 1 7.66 3.24 13.66
C MET A 1 7.67 2.69 12.24
N GLY A 2 8.77 2.82 11.48
CA GLY A 2 8.78 2.46 10.05
C GLY A 2 8.78 0.94 9.80
N PHE A 3 8.34 0.53 8.62
CA PHE A 3 8.53 -0.83 8.11
C PHE A 3 9.80 -0.86 7.25
N GLU A 4 10.66 -1.84 7.46
CA GLU A 4 11.87 -2.07 6.66
C GLU A 4 11.85 -3.50 6.11
N ASN A 5 11.95 -3.63 4.79
CA ASN A 5 12.06 -4.93 4.13
C ASN A 5 13.22 -4.91 3.12
N ASP A 6 14.10 -5.91 3.21
CA ASP A 6 15.24 -6.06 2.31
C ASP A 6 14.78 -6.75 1.01
N PHE A 7 14.36 -5.93 0.05
CA PHE A 7 13.96 -6.37 -1.29
C PHE A 7 15.16 -6.90 -2.14
N ILE A 8 16.40 -6.84 -1.64
CA ILE A 8 17.59 -7.36 -2.34
C ILE A 8 17.82 -8.82 -1.96
N LYS A 9 17.84 -9.12 -0.66
CA LYS A 9 18.12 -10.46 -0.13
C LYS A 9 16.89 -11.36 -0.19
N ASN A 10 15.70 -10.80 0.00
CA ASN A 10 14.46 -11.57 0.05
C ASN A 10 13.59 -11.29 -1.16
N LYS A 11 14.11 -11.43 -2.39
CA LYS A 11 13.36 -11.17 -3.62
C LYS A 11 12.08 -12.02 -3.68
N LYS A 12 10.93 -11.38 -3.63
CA LYS A 12 9.63 -11.96 -3.94
C LYS A 12 8.96 -11.13 -5.03
N ASN A 13 8.06 -11.76 -5.77
CA ASN A 13 7.42 -11.09 -6.91
C ASN A 13 6.38 -10.06 -6.44
N ASN A 14 5.69 -10.32 -5.33
CA ASN A 14 4.66 -9.45 -4.78
C ASN A 14 4.80 -9.31 -3.26
N TYR A 15 4.37 -8.17 -2.73
CA TYR A 15 4.21 -7.93 -1.30
C TYR A 15 2.99 -7.06 -1.07
N TYR A 16 2.30 -7.29 0.04
CA TYR A 16 1.11 -6.55 0.41
C TYR A 16 1.24 -6.13 1.87
N GLY A 17 0.91 -4.88 2.17
CA GLY A 17 1.01 -4.35 3.51
C GLY A 17 -0.07 -3.33 3.79
N VAL A 18 -0.53 -3.29 5.04
CA VAL A 18 -1.45 -2.27 5.53
C VAL A 18 -0.75 -1.51 6.65
N VAL A 19 -0.69 -0.19 6.49
CA VAL A 19 -0.17 0.74 7.50
C VAL A 19 -1.31 1.64 7.95
N SER A 20 -1.40 1.88 9.25
CA SER A 20 -2.35 2.84 9.83
C SER A 20 -1.64 3.68 10.88
N ASN A 21 -1.80 5.00 10.81
CA ASN A 21 -1.16 5.96 11.74
C ASN A 21 0.36 5.77 11.91
N GLY A 22 1.05 5.38 10.84
CA GLY A 22 2.50 5.16 10.85
C GLY A 22 2.96 3.87 11.55
N GLU A 23 2.04 2.92 11.76
CA GLU A 23 2.31 1.58 12.27
C GLU A 23 1.90 0.53 11.24
N LEU A 24 2.75 -0.48 11.06
CA LEU A 24 2.40 -1.65 10.23
C LEU A 24 1.35 -2.48 10.97
N ILE A 25 0.19 -2.62 10.35
CA ILE A 25 -0.90 -3.43 10.87
C ILE A 25 -0.71 -4.89 10.47
N ASP A 26 -0.41 -5.12 9.18
CA ASP A 26 -0.31 -6.47 8.63
C ASP A 26 0.51 -6.49 7.34
N PHE A 27 1.13 -7.63 7.03
CA PHE A 27 2.01 -7.81 5.88
C PHE A 27 2.10 -9.27 5.44
N ASP A 28 1.98 -9.53 4.13
CA ASP A 28 2.10 -10.86 3.53
C ASP A 28 2.68 -10.79 2.10
N ASP A 29 3.18 -11.92 1.60
CA ASP A 29 3.76 -12.07 0.26
C ASP A 29 2.86 -12.83 -0.74
N LYS A 30 1.67 -13.28 -0.31
CA LYS A 30 0.72 -14.06 -1.13
C LYS A 30 -0.63 -13.37 -1.28
N GLU A 31 -1.38 -13.31 -0.19
CA GLU A 31 -2.70 -12.70 -0.10
C GLU A 31 -2.86 -12.21 1.33
N LEU A 32 -3.24 -10.95 1.48
CA LEU A 32 -3.45 -10.33 2.76
C LEU A 32 -4.95 -10.17 3.00
N ILE A 33 -5.46 -10.80 4.06
CA ILE A 33 -6.84 -10.61 4.54
C ILE A 33 -6.76 -10.09 5.96
N THR A 34 -7.08 -8.80 6.15
CA THR A 34 -6.97 -8.16 7.46
C THR A 34 -8.20 -7.31 7.79
N ARG A 35 -8.26 -6.78 9.01
CA ARG A 35 -9.32 -5.89 9.47
C ARG A 35 -8.76 -4.66 10.15
N VAL A 36 -9.20 -3.49 9.72
CA VAL A 36 -8.88 -2.19 10.34
C VAL A 36 -10.19 -1.51 10.70
N ASN A 37 -10.34 -1.10 11.98
CA ASN A 37 -11.57 -0.49 12.50
C ASN A 37 -12.85 -1.31 12.20
N GLY A 38 -12.75 -2.65 12.25
CA GLY A 38 -13.86 -3.57 11.93
C GLY A 38 -14.19 -3.70 10.44
N LYS A 39 -13.51 -2.97 9.55
CA LYS A 39 -13.64 -3.07 8.10
C LYS A 39 -12.64 -4.06 7.53
N LYS A 40 -13.12 -4.95 6.66
CA LYS A 40 -12.29 -5.96 5.98
C LYS A 40 -11.46 -5.31 4.88
N ILE A 41 -10.19 -5.69 4.79
CA ILE A 41 -9.29 -5.35 3.70
C ILE A 41 -8.78 -6.65 3.10
N VAL A 42 -8.87 -6.81 1.78
CA VAL A 42 -8.25 -7.92 1.05
C VAL A 42 -7.32 -7.35 0.00
N ILE A 43 -6.09 -7.85 -0.05
CA ILE A 43 -5.10 -7.44 -1.04
C ILE A 43 -4.49 -8.71 -1.64
N ASN A 44 -4.59 -8.84 -2.96
CA ASN A 44 -3.94 -9.91 -3.71
C ASN A 44 -3.41 -9.35 -5.04
N LYS A 45 -2.84 -10.23 -5.86
CA LYS A 45 -2.23 -9.86 -7.15
C LYS A 45 -3.22 -9.19 -8.12
N ASN A 46 -4.50 -9.52 -8.02
CA ASN A 46 -5.51 -9.15 -9.01
C ASN A 46 -6.37 -7.96 -8.57
N ASN A 47 -6.55 -7.77 -7.26
CA ASN A 47 -7.41 -6.71 -6.74
C ASN A 47 -7.03 -6.28 -5.32
N ILE A 48 -7.50 -5.08 -5.00
CA ILE A 48 -7.57 -4.54 -3.65
C ILE A 48 -9.05 -4.35 -3.31
N GLU A 49 -9.51 -4.92 -2.21
CA GLU A 49 -10.89 -4.84 -1.72
C GLU A 49 -10.93 -4.13 -0.36
N PHE A 50 -11.77 -3.11 -0.24
CA PHE A 50 -12.10 -2.46 1.03
C PHE A 50 -13.57 -2.64 1.34
N ASN A 51 -13.87 -3.30 2.46
CA ASN A 51 -15.22 -3.52 2.96
C ASN A 51 -16.19 -4.06 1.88
N ASN A 52 -15.77 -5.11 1.18
CA ASN A 52 -16.49 -5.77 0.08
C ASN A 52 -16.65 -4.91 -1.20
N GLN A 53 -15.90 -3.82 -1.34
CA GLN A 53 -15.81 -3.04 -2.58
C GLN A 53 -14.43 -3.22 -3.19
N ILE A 54 -14.40 -3.75 -4.42
CA ILE A 54 -13.17 -3.87 -5.20
C ILE A 54 -12.80 -2.49 -5.75
N LEU A 55 -11.58 -2.04 -5.48
CA LEU A 55 -11.03 -0.84 -6.07
C LEU A 55 -10.74 -1.04 -7.55
N LYS A 56 -10.95 0.02 -8.32
CA LYS A 56 -10.58 0.08 -9.74
C LYS A 56 -9.24 0.78 -9.87
N ASP A 57 -8.63 0.65 -11.04
CA ASP A 57 -7.41 1.38 -11.41
C ASP A 57 -6.25 1.09 -10.45
N THR A 58 -5.91 -0.20 -10.28
CA THR A 58 -4.77 -0.69 -9.48
C THR A 58 -3.81 -1.50 -10.35
N ASP A 59 -3.33 -0.90 -11.44
CA ASP A 59 -2.60 -1.55 -12.53
C ASP A 59 -1.09 -1.23 -12.56
N GLY A 60 -0.62 -0.33 -11.70
CA GLY A 60 0.80 0.01 -11.59
C GLY A 60 1.63 -1.04 -10.84
N GLU A 61 2.96 -0.99 -11.00
CA GLU A 61 3.91 -1.88 -10.29
C GLU A 61 3.79 -1.77 -8.77
N LEU A 62 3.51 -0.57 -8.27
CA LEU A 62 3.17 -0.28 -6.89
C LEU A 62 1.87 0.52 -6.86
N THR A 63 0.89 0.06 -6.09
CA THR A 63 -0.33 0.81 -5.82
C THR A 63 -0.36 1.21 -4.34
N ILE A 64 -0.43 2.51 -4.07
CA ILE A 64 -0.62 3.05 -2.73
C ILE A 64 -2.07 3.49 -2.62
N VAL A 65 -2.79 2.96 -1.63
CA VAL A 65 -4.16 3.38 -1.33
C VAL A 65 -4.17 4.15 -0.02
N VAL A 66 -4.64 5.38 -0.07
CA VAL A 66 -4.93 6.21 1.10
C VAL A 66 -6.44 6.23 1.32
N TYR A 67 -6.87 6.05 2.56
CA TYR A 67 -8.28 6.00 2.92
C TYR A 67 -8.58 6.93 4.09
N GLY A 68 -9.80 7.46 4.12
CA GLY A 68 -10.33 8.17 5.30
C GLY A 68 -10.45 7.24 6.49
N THR A 69 -10.36 7.76 7.73
CA THR A 69 -10.40 6.96 8.97
C THR A 69 -11.62 6.04 9.10
N ASP A 70 -12.72 6.41 8.45
CA ASP A 70 -14.01 5.71 8.42
C ASP A 70 -14.24 4.91 7.12
N PHE A 71 -13.26 4.88 6.22
CA PHE A 71 -13.33 4.27 4.88
C PHE A 71 -14.41 4.89 3.97
N SER A 72 -14.88 6.11 4.26
CA SER A 72 -15.90 6.80 3.44
C SER A 72 -15.38 7.27 2.08
N TRP A 73 -14.08 7.46 1.97
CA TRP A 73 -13.39 7.83 0.74
C TRP A 73 -12.03 7.14 0.68
N ASN A 74 -11.52 7.00 -0.54
CA ASN A 74 -10.18 6.52 -0.82
C ASN A 74 -9.61 7.24 -2.04
N GLN A 75 -8.28 7.23 -2.13
CA GLN A 75 -7.53 7.64 -3.31
C GLN A 75 -6.38 6.67 -3.51
N ASN A 76 -6.27 6.17 -4.74
CA ASN A 76 -5.21 5.31 -5.21
C ASN A 76 -4.19 6.11 -6.02
N MET A 77 -2.92 5.80 -5.81
CA MET A 77 -1.79 6.30 -6.58
C MET A 77 -1.03 5.09 -7.13
N ASN A 78 -1.02 4.97 -8.45
CA ASN A 78 -0.25 3.95 -9.15
C ASN A 78 1.11 4.53 -9.51
N VAL A 79 2.15 3.77 -9.22
CA VAL A 79 3.54 4.12 -9.52
C VAL A 79 4.07 3.07 -10.48
N ASP A 80 4.25 3.49 -11.72
CA ASP A 80 5.00 2.74 -12.71
C ASP A 80 6.49 3.02 -12.54
N TYR A 81 7.33 2.00 -12.70
CA TYR A 81 8.79 2.10 -12.54
C TYR A 81 9.22 2.46 -11.11
N SER A 82 8.71 1.73 -10.14
CA SER A 82 9.07 1.92 -8.72
C SER A 82 10.52 1.47 -8.47
N SER A 83 11.48 2.35 -8.74
CA SER A 83 12.89 2.11 -8.44
C SER A 83 13.18 2.20 -6.93
N ARG A 84 14.23 1.51 -6.46
CA ARG A 84 14.61 1.29 -5.04
C ARG A 84 14.75 2.51 -4.11
N TRP A 85 14.49 3.73 -4.59
CA TRP A 85 14.77 5.00 -3.90
C TRP A 85 13.54 5.81 -3.50
N PHE A 86 12.33 5.32 -3.75
CA PHE A 86 11.15 5.97 -3.19
C PHE A 86 11.19 5.80 -1.67
N TRP A 87 10.95 6.89 -0.93
CA TRP A 87 11.04 7.00 0.53
C TRP A 87 12.40 7.38 1.14
N LYS A 88 13.10 8.34 0.53
CA LYS A 88 13.70 9.39 1.38
C LYS A 88 12.70 10.53 1.47
N ASN A 89 12.09 10.70 2.64
CA ASN A 89 11.26 11.86 2.96
C ASN A 89 12.07 13.14 2.68
N GLY A 90 11.75 13.84 1.59
CA GLY A 90 12.48 15.02 1.14
C GLY A 90 11.68 15.73 0.05
N CYS A 91 10.68 16.50 0.50
CA CYS A 91 9.70 17.28 -0.27
C CYS A 91 8.54 16.51 -0.93
N LEU A 92 7.33 16.99 -0.60
CA LEU A 92 6.07 16.73 -1.29
C LEU A 92 5.91 17.80 -2.39
N GLY A 93 5.99 17.42 -3.66
CA GLY A 93 5.62 18.28 -4.80
C GLY A 93 6.74 19.13 -5.42
N TRP A 94 6.35 19.93 -6.42
CA TRP A 94 7.22 20.72 -7.32
C TRP A 94 8.03 21.85 -6.67
N GLU A 95 7.96 22.01 -5.34
CA GLU A 95 8.75 23.00 -4.61
C GLU A 95 9.94 22.35 -3.89
N CYS A 96 10.92 21.94 -4.68
CA CYS A 96 12.28 21.74 -4.20
C CYS A 96 13.10 22.95 -4.63
N LYS A 97 13.51 23.80 -3.67
CA LYS A 97 14.64 24.73 -3.86
C LYS A 97 15.94 24.02 -3.53
#